data_AF-A0A4Y2W2M9-F1
#
_entry.id   AF-A0A4Y2W2M9-F1
#
_cell.length_a   1.000
_cell.length_b   1.000
_cell.length_c   1.000
_cell.angle_alpha   90.00
_cell.angle_beta   90.00
_cell.angle_gamma   90.00
#
_symmetry.space_group_name_H-M   'P 1'
#
loop_
_entity.id
_entity.type
_entity.pdbx_description
1 polymer ?
#
loop_
_entity_poly.entity_id
_entity_poly.type
_entity_poly.pdbx_seq_one_letter_code
_entity_poly.pdbx_strand_id
1 'polypeptide(L)' 'MVNICSVPYCKGNYRTGPKVSAFNFPKDDELRQRWIASIGRKELSNTAKAT' A
#
# COMPACT_ATOMS: atom_id res chain seq x y z
N MET A 1 3.87 9.45 -10.96
CA MET A 1 3.66 8.63 -9.75
C MET A 1 3.39 7.20 -10.18
N VAL A 2 4.10 6.23 -9.61
CA VAL A 2 3.90 4.82 -9.96
C VAL A 2 2.76 4.28 -9.08
N ASN A 3 1.64 3.90 -9.69
CA ASN A 3 0.49 3.29 -8.99
C ASN A 3 0.77 1.80 -8.75
N ILE A 4 1.67 1.49 -7.81
CA ILE A 4 1.98 0.13 -7.38
C ILE A 4 1.14 -0.24 -6.15
N CYS A 5 0.60 -1.45 -6.15
CA CYS A 5 -0.07 -2.00 -4.97
C CYS A 5 0.97 -2.30 -3.88
N SER A 6 0.74 -1.78 -2.67
CA SER A 6 1.63 -1.96 -1.53
C SER A 6 1.58 -3.37 -0.90
N VAL A 7 0.60 -4.21 -1.29
CA VAL A 7 0.45 -5.58 -0.79
C VAL A 7 1.59 -6.47 -1.32
N PRO A 8 2.31 -7.22 -0.46
CA PRO A 8 3.29 -8.21 -0.89
C PRO A 8 2.70 -9.20 -1.89
N TYR A 9 3.47 -9.55 -2.94
CA TYR A 9 3.04 -10.51 -3.97
C TYR A 9 1.73 -10.15 -4.71
N CYS A 10 1.32 -8.88 -4.69
CA CYS A 10 0.17 -8.45 -5.47
C CYS A 10 0.43 -8.68 -6.97
N LYS A 11 -0.34 -9.60 -7.57
CA LYS A 11 -0.26 -9.93 -9.01
C LYS A 11 -0.55 -8.72 -9.89
N GLY A 12 -1.25 -7.70 -9.37
CA GLY A 12 -1.46 -6.43 -10.05
C GLY A 12 -0.18 -5.67 -10.40
N ASN A 13 0.91 -5.95 -9.68
CA ASN A 13 2.23 -5.37 -9.95
C ASN A 13 3.01 -6.12 -11.03
N TYR A 14 2.53 -7.29 -11.48
CA TYR A 14 3.29 -8.12 -12.42
C TYR A 14 3.10 -7.59 -13.84
N ARG A 15 4.16 -7.66 -14.66
CA ARG A 15 4.15 -7.18 -16.06
C ARG A 15 2.99 -7.80 -16.88
N THR A 16 2.75 -9.09 -16.66
CA THR A 16 1.68 -9.88 -17.31
C THR A 16 0.51 -10.19 -16.36
N GLY A 17 0.44 -9.51 -15.22
CA GLY A 17 -0.60 -9.73 -14.21
C GLY A 17 -1.93 -9.07 -14.56
N PRO A 18 -2.99 -9.41 -13.80
CA PRO A 18 -4.29 -8.76 -13.95
C PRO A 18 -4.15 -7.24 -13.71
N LYS A 19 -4.81 -6.43 -14.54
CA LYS A 19 -4.87 -4.99 -14.31
C LYS A 19 -5.87 -4.72 -13.20
N VAL A 20 -5.38 -4.23 -12.06
CA VAL A 20 -6.19 -3.87 -10.90
C VAL A 20 -6.12 -2.37 -10.66
N SER A 21 -7.18 -1.82 -10.10
CA SER A 21 -7.17 -0.44 -9.63
C SER A 21 -6.39 -0.35 -8.32
N ALA A 22 -5.47 0.61 -8.23
CA ALA A 22 -4.82 0.96 -6.99
C ALA A 22 -5.58 2.12 -6.33
N PHE A 23 -5.78 2.03 -5.02
CA PHE A 23 -6.41 3.08 -4.23
C PHE A 23 -5.39 3.68 -3.28
N ASN A 24 -5.50 4.98 -3.04
CA ASN A 24 -4.68 5.66 -2.03
C ASN A 24 -5.07 5.18 -0.63
N PHE A 25 -4.11 5.30 0.30
CA PHE A 25 -4.41 5.11 1.72
C PHE A 25 -5.50 6.08 2.18
N PRO A 26 -6.36 5.67 3.13
CA PRO A 26 -7.35 6.55 3.72
C PRO A 26 -6.69 7.73 4.43
N LYS A 27 -7.41 8.86 4.48
CA LYS A 27 -6.97 10.08 5.19
C LYS A 27 -7.10 9.96 6.71
N ASP A 28 -8.01 9.10 7.16
CA ASP A 28 -8.18 8.80 8.58
C ASP A 28 -6.97 8.03 9.11
N ASP A 29 -6.32 8.56 10.14
CA ASP A 29 -5.06 8.00 10.63
C ASP A 29 -5.25 6.63 11.27
N GLU A 30 -6.34 6.40 11.99
CA GLU A 30 -6.58 5.11 12.63
C GLU A 30 -6.79 4.01 11.57
N LEU A 31 -7.63 4.28 10.57
CA LEU A 31 -7.87 3.38 9.47
C LEU A 31 -6.61 3.17 8.63
N ARG A 32 -5.81 4.22 8.41
CA ARG A 32 -4.53 4.14 7.71
C ARG A 32 -3.56 3.23 8.45
N GLN A 33 -3.44 3.35 9.77
CA GLN A 33 -2.60 2.47 10.58
C GLN A 33 -3.09 1.03 10.54
N ARG A 34 -4.41 0.80 10.59
CA ARG A 34 -4.99 -0.56 10.44
C ARG A 34 -4.65 -1.18 9.10
N TRP A 35 -4.69 -0.40 8.02
CA TRP A 35 -4.28 -0.86 6.69
C TRP A 35 -2.79 -1.21 6.63
N ILE A 36 -1.92 -0.33 7.13
CA ILE A 36 -0.47 -0.54 7.16
C ILE A 36 -0.12 -1.80 7.97
N ALA A 37 -0.73 -1.96 9.15
CA ALA A 37 -0.56 -3.13 10.01
C ALA A 37 -0.99 -4.42 9.31
N SER A 38 -2.11 -4.37 8.58
CA SER A 38 -2.67 -5.52 7.85
C SER A 38 -1.84 -5.93 6.62
N ILE A 39 -1.17 -4.98 5.97
CA ILE A 39 -0.27 -5.24 4.84
C ILE A 39 1.02 -5.95 5.30
N GLY A 40 1.44 -5.74 6.56
CA GLY A 40 2.58 -6.43 7.16
C GLY A 40 3.95 -6.01 6.61
N ARG A 41 4.04 -4.87 5.91
CA ARG A 41 5.31 -4.31 5.44
C ARG A 41 5.89 -3.34 6.46
N LYS A 42 7.06 -3.69 7.01
CA LYS A 42 7.81 -2.87 7.98
C LYS A 42 8.29 -1.54 7.37
N GLU A 43 8.44 -1.46 6.05
CA GLU A 43 8.80 -0.19 5.40
C GLU A 43 7.64 0.83 5.35
N LEU A 44 6.38 0.37 5.40
CA LEU A 44 5.20 1.24 5.37
C LEU A 44 4.88 1.83 6.75
N SER A 45 5.30 1.18 7.84
CA SER A 45 5.17 1.74 9.18
C SER A 45 6.10 2.93 9.43
N ASN A 46 7.20 3.03 8.67
CA ASN A 46 8.21 4.08 8.86
C ASN A 46 7.91 5.36 8.07
N THR A 47 6.91 5.34 7.19
CA THR A 47 6.54 6.49 6.34
C THR A 47 5.52 7.43 6.97
N ALA A 48 5.10 7.19 8.22
CA ALA A 48 4.31 8.14 9.00
C ALA A 48 5.11 9.37 9.48
N LYS A 49 6.43 9.43 9.21
CA LYS A 49 7.28 10.61 9.41
C LYS A 49 8.02 10.96 8.12
N ALA A 50 7.32 11.55 7.17
CA ALA A 50 7.95 12.44 6.19
C ALA A 50 7.51 13.85 6.54
N THR A 51 8.51 14.68 6.85
CA THR A 51 8.49 16.09 7.21
C THR A 51 7.77 16.97 6.19
#